data_AF-A0A1G2KN16-F1
#
_entry.id   AF-A0A1G2KN16-F1
#
_cell.length_a   1.000
_cell.length_b   1.000
_cell.length_c   1.000
_cell.angle_alpha   90.00
_cell.angle_beta   90.00
_cell.angle_gamma   90.00
#
_symmetry.space_group_name_H-M   'P 1'
#
loop_
_entity.id
_entity.type
_entity.pdbx_description
1 polymer ?
#
loop_
_entity_poly.entity_id
_entity_poly.type
_entity_poly.pdbx_seq_one_letter_code
_entity_poly.pdbx_strand_id
1 'polypeptide(L)'
;MKKSTIFIFFVAILISSLPAFVSAEKYIINIKGDPRTPDGKIDLMYSAGLVTDKGTIESETKIDNDNGFFEIKNAVLDTDASFNYVAPFVQGSCFLHSYRVVRKNNRFEVSDGYRSDQDILIATNSTTIDLGVLKEDMSNQAMVDFDVPVKFLAEDLSGNWIAENGNYTKFTGMSNSFKSNTKYKLTLTTKDNEKIVKEITTGNYCESTRLIKRGSYFLAESFPNNSFPPIGFFRNIWLSILGFRMIVIIPLVVAILVIITMLFLIVKRKRA
;
A
#
# COMPACT_ATOMS: atom_id res chain seq x y z
N MET A 1 -47.99 -31.60 47.91
CA MET A 1 -47.38 -31.27 46.59
C MET A 1 -46.66 -32.50 46.06
N LYS A 2 -46.88 -32.89 44.79
CA LYS A 2 -46.29 -34.10 44.19
C LYS A 2 -44.77 -33.89 44.02
N LYS A 3 -43.95 -34.91 44.32
CA LYS A 3 -42.48 -34.87 44.22
C LYS A 3 -41.95 -34.35 42.88
N SER A 4 -42.73 -34.52 41.81
CA SER A 4 -42.44 -34.04 40.45
C SER A 4 -42.39 -32.51 40.32
N THR A 5 -43.17 -31.77 41.12
CA THR A 5 -43.21 -30.31 41.05
C THR A 5 -41.97 -29.67 41.67
N ILE A 6 -41.38 -30.31 42.69
CA ILE A 6 -40.16 -29.85 43.36
C ILE A 6 -38.94 -30.03 42.44
N PHE A 7 -38.88 -31.13 41.69
CA PHE A 7 -37.78 -31.41 40.76
C PHE A 7 -37.72 -30.38 39.62
N ILE A 8 -38.88 -30.01 39.04
CA ILE A 8 -38.96 -28.97 38.01
C ILE A 8 -38.52 -27.61 38.57
N PHE A 9 -38.87 -27.30 39.82
CA PHE A 9 -38.46 -26.04 40.46
C PHE A 9 -36.95 -25.97 40.69
N PHE A 10 -36.32 -27.08 41.10
CA PHE A 10 -34.86 -27.17 41.27
C PHE A 10 -34.10 -27.10 39.94
N VAL A 11 -34.61 -27.75 38.88
CA VAL A 11 -34.03 -27.67 37.54
C VAL A 11 -34.18 -26.25 36.97
N ALA A 12 -35.32 -25.60 37.17
CA ALA A 12 -35.54 -24.22 36.75
C ALA A 12 -34.58 -23.26 37.47
N ILE A 13 -34.40 -23.41 38.79
CA ILE A 13 -33.43 -22.62 39.58
C ILE A 13 -32.00 -22.87 39.09
N LEU A 14 -31.62 -24.12 38.78
CA LEU A 14 -30.30 -24.45 38.24
C LEU A 14 -30.06 -23.82 36.85
N ILE A 15 -31.07 -23.79 35.99
CA ILE A 15 -30.97 -23.17 34.66
C ILE A 15 -30.91 -21.64 34.76
N SER A 16 -31.63 -21.03 35.71
CA SER A 16 -31.61 -19.58 35.94
C SER A 16 -30.43 -19.09 36.79
N SER A 17 -29.68 -20.00 37.42
CA SER A 17 -28.47 -19.69 38.21
C SER A 17 -27.16 -20.00 37.46
N LEU A 18 -27.24 -20.48 36.21
CA LEU A 18 -26.13 -20.34 35.29
C LEU A 18 -25.87 -18.83 35.15
N PRO A 19 -24.70 -18.32 35.55
CA PRO A 19 -24.38 -16.92 35.33
C PRO A 19 -24.59 -16.64 33.85
N ALA A 20 -25.50 -15.70 33.58
CA ALA A 20 -25.72 -15.15 32.26
C ALA A 20 -24.35 -14.84 31.65
N PHE A 21 -24.12 -15.37 30.44
CA PHE A 21 -23.19 -14.88 29.43
C PHE A 21 -22.00 -14.12 30.02
N VAL A 22 -20.85 -14.80 30.11
CA VAL A 22 -19.56 -14.14 30.33
C VAL A 22 -19.51 -12.93 29.40
N SER A 23 -19.57 -11.74 30.00
CA SER A 23 -19.54 -10.50 29.25
C SER A 23 -18.18 -10.41 28.60
N ALA A 24 -18.15 -10.24 27.28
CA ALA A 24 -16.95 -9.92 26.52
C ALA A 24 -16.08 -8.92 27.26
N GLU A 25 -14.87 -9.35 27.65
CA GLU A 25 -13.90 -8.45 28.24
C GLU A 25 -13.38 -7.52 27.15
N LYS A 26 -13.65 -6.23 27.32
CA LYS A 26 -13.14 -5.18 26.44
C LYS A 26 -11.93 -4.53 27.08
N TYR A 27 -10.82 -4.54 26.38
CA TYR A 27 -9.59 -3.89 26.79
C TYR A 27 -9.38 -2.62 25.96
N ILE A 28 -9.12 -1.50 26.62
CA ILE A 28 -8.71 -0.26 25.95
C ILE A 28 -7.19 -0.21 26.01
N ILE A 29 -6.54 -0.19 24.85
CA ILE A 29 -5.09 -0.13 24.73
C ILE A 29 -4.65 1.11 23.94
N ASN A 30 -3.44 1.58 24.25
CA ASN A 30 -2.75 2.63 23.51
C ASN A 30 -1.53 2.01 22.85
N ILE A 31 -1.25 2.39 21.60
CA ILE A 31 -0.13 1.85 20.83
C ILE A 31 0.71 3.03 20.35
N LYS A 32 2.02 2.96 20.51
CA LYS A 32 2.94 3.98 20.03
C LYS A 32 4.21 3.36 19.46
N GLY A 33 4.96 4.15 18.70
CA GLY A 33 6.28 3.78 18.20
C GLY A 33 6.93 4.92 17.41
N ASP A 34 8.18 4.68 17.00
CA ASP A 34 9.05 5.69 16.39
C ASP A 34 9.53 5.23 15.00
N PRO A 35 9.17 5.91 13.91
CA PRO A 35 9.74 5.62 12.58
C PRO A 35 11.14 6.23 12.45
N ARG A 36 12.18 5.49 12.84
CA ARG A 36 13.56 5.94 12.63
C ARG A 36 14.28 5.10 11.60
N THR A 37 15.00 5.78 10.72
CA THR A 37 15.94 5.18 9.80
C THR A 37 17.17 4.61 10.57
N PRO A 38 17.98 3.71 9.98
CA PRO A 38 19.21 3.19 10.54
C PRO A 38 20.25 4.26 10.90
N ASP A 39 20.24 5.40 10.22
CA ASP A 39 21.08 6.56 10.54
C ASP A 39 20.46 7.49 11.61
N GLY A 40 19.33 7.08 12.21
CA GLY A 40 18.69 7.71 13.37
C GLY A 40 17.79 8.90 13.04
N LYS A 41 17.60 9.22 11.76
CA LYS A 41 16.70 10.29 11.31
C LYS A 41 15.24 9.84 11.40
N ILE A 42 14.36 10.83 11.52
CA ILE A 42 12.92 10.60 11.50
C ILE A 42 12.51 10.34 10.04
N ASP A 43 11.88 9.20 9.80
CA ASP A 43 11.23 8.94 8.52
C ASP A 43 9.78 9.46 8.54
N LEU A 44 9.34 9.96 7.39
CA LEU A 44 8.04 10.60 7.24
C LEU A 44 6.92 9.54 7.23
N MET A 45 5.98 9.68 8.19
CA MET A 45 4.74 8.90 8.25
C MET A 45 3.60 9.61 7.51
N TYR A 46 2.86 8.84 6.71
CA TYR A 46 1.64 9.29 6.03
C TYR A 46 0.37 8.75 6.67
N SER A 47 0.46 7.59 7.31
CA SER A 47 -0.70 6.93 7.90
C SER A 47 -0.31 6.08 9.10
N ALA A 48 -1.17 6.09 10.10
CA ALA A 48 -1.19 5.17 11.21
C ALA A 48 -2.66 4.91 11.53
N GLY A 49 -3.00 3.71 11.97
CA GLY A 49 -4.38 3.40 12.30
C GLY A 49 -4.57 1.95 12.71
N LEU A 50 -5.83 1.56 12.89
CA LEU A 50 -6.21 0.20 13.24
C LEU A 50 -7.09 -0.38 12.15
N VAL A 51 -6.85 -1.65 11.83
CA VAL A 51 -7.75 -2.46 11.02
C VAL A 51 -8.43 -3.48 11.92
N THR A 52 -9.76 -3.49 11.87
CA THR A 52 -10.60 -4.58 12.41
C THR A 52 -11.38 -5.23 11.29
N ASP A 53 -11.87 -6.43 11.57
CA ASP A 53 -12.84 -7.17 10.77
C ASP A 53 -14.12 -6.38 10.43
N LYS A 54 -14.51 -5.39 11.24
CA LYS A 54 -15.69 -4.53 11.03
C LYS A 54 -15.38 -3.20 10.32
N GLY A 55 -14.14 -2.97 9.90
CA GLY A 55 -13.75 -1.80 9.09
C GLY A 55 -13.87 -0.43 9.78
N THR A 56 -14.14 -0.38 11.08
CA THR A 56 -14.24 0.88 11.83
C THR A 56 -13.70 0.71 13.24
N ILE A 57 -12.79 1.59 13.66
CA ILE A 57 -12.59 1.95 15.08
C ILE A 57 -12.49 3.47 15.15
N GLU A 58 -13.28 4.08 16.03
CA GLU A 58 -13.03 5.41 16.57
C GLU A 58 -11.76 5.38 17.43
N SER A 59 -10.59 5.39 16.80
CA SER A 59 -9.31 5.50 17.49
C SER A 59 -8.70 6.85 17.16
N GLU A 60 -8.29 7.57 18.20
CA GLU A 60 -7.59 8.83 18.00
C GLU A 60 -6.16 8.51 17.57
N THR A 61 -5.84 8.84 16.33
CA THR A 61 -4.48 8.68 15.81
C THR A 61 -3.78 10.02 15.79
N LYS A 62 -2.60 10.07 16.39
CA LYS A 62 -1.66 11.19 16.30
C LYS A 62 -0.41 10.74 15.57
N ILE A 63 0.03 11.56 14.63
CA ILE A 63 1.30 11.42 13.92
C ILE A 63 2.07 12.72 14.13
N ASP A 64 3.30 12.62 14.61
CA ASP A 64 4.20 13.76 14.80
C ASP A 64 5.55 13.44 14.13
N ASN A 65 5.71 13.98 12.92
CA ASN A 65 6.92 13.79 12.12
C ASN A 65 8.08 14.69 12.57
N ASP A 66 7.85 15.67 13.44
CA ASP A 66 8.91 16.55 13.95
C ASP A 66 9.61 15.89 15.13
N ASN A 67 8.85 15.24 16.01
CA ASN A 67 9.36 14.50 17.16
C ASN A 67 9.60 13.01 16.85
N GLY A 68 9.10 12.52 15.72
CA GLY A 68 9.36 11.17 15.21
C GLY A 68 8.62 10.08 15.96
N PHE A 69 7.33 10.27 16.19
CA PHE A 69 6.48 9.26 16.83
C PHE A 69 5.06 9.21 16.24
N PHE A 70 4.43 8.05 16.37
CA PHE A 70 2.98 7.90 16.23
C PHE A 70 2.36 7.38 17.52
N GLU A 71 1.09 7.69 17.72
CA GLU A 71 0.30 7.20 18.83
C GLU A 71 -1.14 6.92 18.35
N ILE A 72 -1.60 5.70 18.58
CA ILE A 72 -2.98 5.25 18.38
C ILE A 72 -3.57 5.08 19.78
N LYS A 73 -4.49 5.96 20.15
CA LYS A 73 -5.15 5.95 21.45
C LYS A 73 -6.50 5.27 21.40
N ASN A 74 -6.87 4.73 22.56
CA ASN A 74 -8.20 4.19 22.82
C ASN A 74 -8.59 3.05 21.87
N ALA A 75 -7.62 2.23 21.45
CA ALA A 75 -7.86 1.04 20.65
C ALA A 75 -8.64 0.02 21.48
N VAL A 76 -9.84 -0.36 21.03
CA VAL A 76 -10.66 -1.34 21.75
C VAL A 76 -10.37 -2.74 21.23
N LEU A 77 -9.91 -3.62 22.12
CA LEU A 77 -9.74 -5.05 21.88
C LEU A 77 -10.87 -5.82 22.56
N ASP A 78 -11.66 -6.54 21.77
CA ASP A 78 -12.79 -7.37 22.22
C ASP A 78 -12.37 -8.85 22.12
N THR A 79 -12.34 -9.57 23.24
CA THR A 79 -11.83 -10.96 23.30
C THR A 79 -12.88 -12.05 23.02
N ASP A 80 -14.14 -11.69 22.80
CA ASP A 80 -15.23 -12.63 22.50
C ASP A 80 -15.64 -12.63 21.01
N ALA A 81 -14.97 -11.82 20.18
CA ALA A 81 -15.23 -11.79 18.75
C ALA A 81 -14.61 -13.01 18.05
N SER A 82 -15.08 -13.33 16.83
CA SER A 82 -14.34 -14.23 15.92
C SER A 82 -12.94 -13.69 15.57
N PHE A 83 -12.66 -12.44 15.95
CA PHE A 83 -11.45 -11.69 15.69
C PHE A 83 -10.93 -11.07 17.00
N ASN A 84 -10.09 -11.81 17.72
CA ASN A 84 -9.58 -11.44 19.05
C ASN A 84 -8.26 -10.66 19.00
N TYR A 85 -8.09 -9.84 17.97
CA TYR A 85 -6.90 -9.02 17.81
C TYR A 85 -7.25 -7.63 17.29
N VAL A 86 -6.37 -6.67 17.54
CA VAL A 86 -6.33 -5.43 16.78
C VAL A 86 -5.10 -5.45 15.88
N ALA A 87 -5.24 -4.99 14.64
CA ALA A 87 -4.13 -4.86 13.73
C ALA A 87 -3.74 -3.40 13.57
N PRO A 88 -2.79 -2.87 14.37
CA PRO A 88 -2.23 -1.57 14.08
C PRO A 88 -1.44 -1.66 12.77
N PHE A 89 -1.70 -0.67 11.92
CA PHE A 89 -1.06 -0.47 10.66
C PHE A 89 -0.35 0.87 10.69
N VAL A 90 0.90 0.90 10.25
CA VAL A 90 1.70 2.13 10.15
C VAL A 90 2.39 2.14 8.81
N GLN A 91 2.21 3.24 8.08
CA GLN A 91 2.79 3.45 6.76
C GLN A 91 3.53 4.78 6.73
N GLY A 92 4.79 4.69 6.34
CA GLY A 92 5.65 5.82 6.01
C GLY A 92 6.30 5.65 4.65
N SER A 93 7.38 6.40 4.43
CA SER A 93 8.14 6.36 3.17
C SER A 93 8.81 5.01 2.94
N CYS A 94 9.34 4.42 4.01
CA CYS A 94 10.25 3.27 3.98
C CYS A 94 9.77 2.05 4.77
N PHE A 95 8.56 2.14 5.29
CA PHE A 95 7.99 1.06 6.07
C PHE A 95 6.49 0.92 5.84
N LEU A 96 6.05 -0.32 5.78
CA LEU A 96 4.66 -0.73 5.70
C LEU A 96 4.40 -1.84 6.71
N HIS A 97 4.33 -1.46 7.99
CA HIS A 97 4.11 -2.44 9.05
C HIS A 97 2.63 -2.65 9.31
N SER A 98 2.27 -3.91 9.42
CA SER A 98 1.04 -4.35 10.06
C SER A 98 1.46 -5.23 11.23
N TYR A 99 0.98 -4.94 12.42
CA TYR A 99 1.16 -5.84 13.56
C TYR A 99 -0.16 -6.51 13.90
N ARG A 100 -0.09 -7.57 14.69
CA ARG A 100 -1.23 -8.20 15.32
C ARG A 100 -1.03 -8.13 16.81
N VAL A 101 -1.98 -7.51 17.52
CA VAL A 101 -1.98 -7.44 18.98
C VAL A 101 -3.09 -8.34 19.50
N VAL A 102 -2.71 -9.41 20.21
CA VAL A 102 -3.64 -10.37 20.82
C VAL A 102 -3.50 -10.32 22.34
N ARG A 103 -4.60 -10.59 23.04
CA ARG A 103 -4.59 -10.81 24.49
C ARG A 103 -4.49 -12.31 24.77
N LYS A 104 -3.45 -12.74 25.50
CA LYS A 104 -3.31 -14.12 25.99
C LYS A 104 -3.05 -14.15 27.49
N ASN A 105 -3.79 -14.96 28.24
CA ASN A 105 -3.66 -15.11 29.70
C ASN A 105 -3.77 -13.77 30.45
N ASN A 106 -2.65 -13.22 30.94
CA ASN A 106 -2.56 -11.92 31.63
C ASN A 106 -1.67 -10.86 30.92
N ARG A 107 -1.31 -11.10 29.65
CA ARG A 107 -0.51 -10.19 28.82
C ARG A 107 -1.11 -9.93 27.44
N PHE A 108 -0.64 -8.86 26.80
CA PHE A 108 -0.75 -8.60 25.38
C PHE A 108 0.50 -9.14 24.68
N GLU A 109 0.31 -9.79 23.53
CA GLU A 109 1.38 -10.25 22.65
C GLU A 109 1.24 -9.58 21.29
N VAL A 110 2.35 -9.06 20.78
CA VAL A 110 2.43 -8.42 19.48
C VAL A 110 3.25 -9.29 18.54
N SER A 111 2.72 -9.58 17.36
CA SER A 111 3.43 -10.25 16.26
C SER A 111 3.41 -9.40 15.00
N ASP A 112 4.33 -9.68 14.07
CA ASP A 112 4.32 -9.14 12.72
C ASP A 112 3.13 -9.73 11.95
N GLY A 113 2.28 -8.88 11.37
CA GLY A 113 1.07 -9.27 10.64
C GLY A 113 1.34 -9.99 9.31
N TYR A 114 2.58 -9.95 8.80
CA TYR A 114 3.03 -10.68 7.62
C TYR A 114 3.75 -11.99 7.96
N ARG A 115 3.96 -12.29 9.24
CA ARG A 115 4.60 -13.54 9.72
C ARG A 115 3.59 -14.41 10.47
N SER A 116 4.02 -15.60 10.86
CA SER A 116 3.17 -16.50 11.64
C SER A 116 2.90 -15.93 13.04
N ASP A 117 1.71 -16.19 13.60
CA ASP A 117 1.30 -15.76 14.94
C ASP A 117 2.14 -16.31 16.10
N GLN A 118 3.16 -17.11 15.80
CA GLN A 118 4.09 -17.69 16.76
C GLN A 118 5.35 -16.83 16.96
N ASP A 119 5.63 -15.89 16.05
CA ASP A 119 6.77 -14.98 16.16
C ASP A 119 6.40 -13.74 16.98
N ILE A 120 6.35 -13.92 18.30
CA ILE A 120 6.04 -12.85 19.25
C ILE A 120 7.22 -11.87 19.31
N LEU A 121 6.99 -10.65 18.84
CA LEU A 121 7.95 -9.55 18.87
C LEU A 121 8.00 -8.90 20.26
N ILE A 122 6.84 -8.71 20.88
CA ILE A 122 6.68 -8.00 22.16
C ILE A 122 5.64 -8.72 23.00
N ALA A 123 5.90 -8.87 24.31
CA ALA A 123 4.92 -9.34 25.28
C ALA A 123 4.90 -8.39 26.47
N THR A 124 3.72 -7.86 26.84
CA THR A 124 3.58 -6.86 27.89
C THR A 124 2.27 -7.00 28.65
N ASN A 125 2.27 -6.70 29.95
CA ASN A 125 1.04 -6.63 30.76
C ASN A 125 0.41 -5.22 30.73
N SER A 126 1.09 -4.25 30.12
CA SER A 126 0.66 -2.86 30.03
C SER A 126 -0.42 -2.70 28.95
N THR A 127 -1.43 -1.88 29.23
CA THR A 127 -2.38 -1.40 28.22
C THR A 127 -1.77 -0.37 27.27
N THR A 128 -0.60 0.17 27.60
CA THR A 128 0.23 0.95 26.67
C THR A 128 1.30 0.05 26.07
N ILE A 129 1.22 -0.16 24.76
CA ILE A 129 2.11 -0.98 23.97
C ILE A 129 3.06 -0.05 23.21
N ASP A 130 4.36 -0.20 23.50
CA ASP A 130 5.42 0.51 22.80
C ASP A 130 6.04 -0.44 21.77
N LEU A 131 5.83 -0.15 20.50
CA LEU A 131 6.42 -0.90 19.38
C LEU A 131 7.91 -0.57 19.18
N GLY A 132 8.43 0.42 19.91
CA GLY A 132 9.80 0.87 19.82
C GLY A 132 10.09 1.53 18.48
N VAL A 133 11.35 1.43 18.05
CA VAL A 133 11.78 1.93 16.74
C VAL A 133 11.33 0.95 15.66
N LEU A 134 10.48 1.41 14.74
CA LEU A 134 10.06 0.64 13.58
C LEU A 134 11.25 0.47 12.64
N LYS A 135 11.56 -0.78 12.28
CA LYS A 135 12.59 -1.07 11.29
C LYS A 135 12.05 -0.80 9.89
N GLU A 136 12.90 -0.41 8.95
CA GLU A 136 12.52 -0.43 7.54
C GLU A 136 12.15 -1.84 7.08
N ASP A 137 11.13 -1.95 6.23
CA ASP A 137 10.83 -3.16 5.48
C ASP A 137 10.74 -2.93 3.96
N MET A 138 10.78 -1.67 3.52
CA MET A 138 10.82 -1.29 2.11
C MET A 138 12.10 -0.49 1.79
N SER A 139 12.96 -1.05 0.95
CA SER A 139 14.10 -0.35 0.34
C SER A 139 13.71 0.32 -0.98
N ASN A 140 14.69 0.89 -1.70
CA ASN A 140 14.46 1.43 -3.05
C ASN A 140 13.97 0.34 -3.99
N GLN A 141 13.04 0.71 -4.86
CA GLN A 141 12.45 -0.22 -5.82
C GLN A 141 12.78 0.20 -7.24
N ALA A 142 13.00 -0.76 -8.13
CA ALA A 142 13.00 -0.52 -9.56
C ALA A 142 11.84 -1.27 -10.21
N MET A 143 11.11 -0.58 -11.08
CA MET A 143 10.00 -1.11 -11.87
C MET A 143 10.30 -0.98 -13.35
N VAL A 144 9.96 -2.01 -14.13
CA VAL A 144 10.16 -2.02 -15.60
C VAL A 144 8.79 -2.07 -16.29
N ASP A 145 8.38 -0.97 -16.91
CA ASP A 145 7.22 -0.90 -17.79
C ASP A 145 7.67 -1.05 -19.24
N PHE A 146 7.24 -2.13 -19.89
CA PHE A 146 7.70 -2.52 -21.22
C PHE A 146 6.52 -2.92 -22.11
N ASP A 147 6.60 -2.57 -23.39
CA ASP A 147 5.59 -2.95 -24.40
C ASP A 147 5.47 -4.46 -24.60
N VAL A 148 6.60 -5.17 -24.46
CA VAL A 148 6.74 -6.60 -24.69
C VAL A 148 7.22 -7.31 -23.42
N PRO A 149 6.86 -8.58 -23.21
CA PRO A 149 7.37 -9.33 -22.06
C PRO A 149 8.89 -9.42 -22.07
N VAL A 150 9.52 -9.15 -20.93
CA VAL A 150 10.98 -9.22 -20.77
C VAL A 150 11.35 -10.00 -19.50
N LYS A 151 12.55 -10.57 -19.50
CA LYS A 151 13.29 -10.92 -18.28
C LYS A 151 14.22 -9.77 -17.95
N PHE A 152 14.44 -9.50 -16.66
CA PHE A 152 15.42 -8.51 -16.24
C PHE A 152 16.47 -9.10 -15.33
N LEU A 153 17.66 -8.54 -15.41
CA LEU A 153 18.81 -8.79 -14.56
C LEU A 153 19.39 -7.43 -14.14
N ALA A 154 19.48 -7.17 -12.84
CA ALA A 154 20.12 -5.99 -12.29
C ALA A 154 21.46 -6.36 -11.65
N GLU A 155 22.51 -5.65 -12.04
CA GLU A 155 23.88 -5.79 -11.53
C GLU A 155 24.33 -4.44 -10.93
N ASP A 156 25.15 -4.47 -9.89
CA ASP A 156 25.91 -3.27 -9.49
C ASP A 156 27.01 -2.96 -10.53
N LEU A 157 27.69 -1.82 -10.37
CA LEU A 157 28.78 -1.44 -11.29
C LEU A 157 30.00 -2.38 -11.25
N SER A 158 30.11 -3.22 -10.22
CA SER A 158 31.15 -4.24 -10.08
C SER A 158 30.76 -5.56 -10.74
N GLY A 159 29.55 -5.66 -11.30
CA GLY A 159 29.02 -6.88 -11.90
C GLY A 159 28.45 -7.88 -10.88
N ASN A 160 28.27 -7.48 -9.62
CA ASN A 160 27.59 -8.34 -8.66
C ASN A 160 26.09 -8.32 -8.95
N TRP A 161 25.49 -9.50 -8.85
CA TRP A 161 24.07 -9.68 -9.03
C TRP A 161 23.27 -9.08 -7.87
N ILE A 162 22.21 -8.33 -8.20
CA ILE A 162 21.37 -7.60 -7.23
C ILE A 162 19.93 -8.11 -7.26
N ALA A 163 19.38 -8.33 -8.46
CA ALA A 163 18.01 -8.80 -8.65
C ALA A 163 17.80 -9.41 -10.03
N GLU A 164 16.87 -10.34 -10.15
CA GLU A 164 16.40 -10.82 -11.46
C GLU A 164 14.91 -11.21 -11.45
N ASN A 165 14.35 -11.32 -12.64
CA ASN A 165 13.10 -12.04 -12.87
C ASN A 165 13.35 -13.23 -13.81
N GLY A 166 13.12 -14.43 -13.30
CA GLY A 166 13.36 -15.69 -14.03
C GLY A 166 12.42 -15.95 -15.21
N ASN A 167 11.30 -15.24 -15.34
CA ASN A 167 10.27 -15.48 -16.35
C ASN A 167 10.03 -14.28 -17.28
N TYR A 168 9.63 -14.54 -18.54
CA TYR A 168 9.25 -13.47 -19.47
C TYR A 168 7.89 -12.93 -19.09
N THR A 169 7.82 -11.68 -18.67
CA THR A 169 6.58 -11.09 -18.19
C THR A 169 6.46 -9.62 -18.60
N LYS A 170 5.24 -9.13 -18.87
CA LYS A 170 4.95 -7.70 -19.09
C LYS A 170 4.92 -6.95 -17.75
N PHE A 171 5.85 -7.29 -16.87
CA PHE A 171 5.69 -7.14 -15.43
C PHE A 171 6.02 -5.75 -14.96
N THR A 172 5.03 -5.13 -14.36
CA THR A 172 5.29 -4.20 -13.27
C THR A 172 5.65 -5.01 -12.04
N GLY A 173 6.91 -4.98 -11.67
CA GLY A 173 7.20 -5.26 -10.27
C GLY A 173 8.61 -4.97 -9.86
N MET A 174 8.78 -5.20 -8.58
CA MET A 174 9.62 -4.43 -7.69
C MET A 174 10.69 -5.37 -7.16
N SER A 175 11.91 -4.89 -7.03
CA SER A 175 12.93 -5.55 -6.22
C SER A 175 13.36 -4.58 -5.12
N ASN A 176 13.53 -5.12 -3.91
CA ASN A 176 13.96 -4.41 -2.71
C ASN A 176 15.47 -4.62 -2.43
N SER A 177 16.26 -4.93 -3.45
CA SER A 177 17.72 -5.12 -3.32
C SER A 177 18.52 -3.85 -3.63
N PHE A 178 17.86 -2.76 -4.00
CA PHE A 178 18.53 -1.55 -4.45
C PHE A 178 18.91 -0.63 -3.28
N LYS A 179 20.14 -0.14 -3.31
CA LYS A 179 20.67 0.90 -2.40
C LYS A 179 20.35 2.29 -2.95
N SER A 180 20.33 3.28 -2.07
CA SER A 180 20.09 4.69 -2.43
C SER A 180 21.22 5.29 -3.24
N ASN A 181 20.88 6.19 -4.17
CA ASN A 181 21.82 6.97 -4.99
C ASN A 181 22.91 6.12 -5.65
N THR A 182 22.56 4.90 -6.03
CA THR A 182 23.50 3.91 -6.54
C THR A 182 23.20 3.60 -8.00
N LYS A 183 24.25 3.50 -8.81
CA LYS A 183 24.12 3.11 -10.22
C LYS A 183 24.06 1.61 -10.34
N TYR A 184 23.14 1.14 -11.17
CA TYR A 184 22.95 -0.25 -11.51
C TYR A 184 22.89 -0.42 -13.02
N LYS A 185 23.42 -1.53 -13.49
CA LYS A 185 23.28 -1.96 -14.87
C LYS A 185 22.09 -2.92 -14.95
N LEU A 186 21.07 -2.51 -15.69
CA LEU A 186 19.90 -3.35 -15.96
C LEU A 186 20.02 -3.95 -17.36
N THR A 187 20.00 -5.28 -17.43
CA THR A 187 19.94 -6.04 -18.67
C THR A 187 18.53 -6.61 -18.83
N LEU A 188 17.84 -6.19 -19.88
CA LEU A 188 16.51 -6.65 -20.26
C LEU A 188 16.62 -7.58 -21.45
N THR A 189 16.03 -8.76 -21.37
CA THR A 189 16.02 -9.75 -22.45
C THR A 189 14.58 -9.99 -22.90
N THR A 190 14.29 -9.81 -24.19
CA THR A 190 12.97 -10.10 -24.78
C THR A 190 12.83 -11.59 -25.09
N LYS A 191 11.61 -12.06 -25.38
CA LYS A 191 11.36 -13.46 -25.78
C LYS A 191 12.15 -13.89 -27.03
N ASP A 192 12.46 -12.94 -27.91
CA ASP A 192 13.21 -13.16 -29.14
C ASP A 192 14.74 -13.06 -28.92
N ASN A 193 15.19 -13.05 -27.66
CA ASN A 193 16.58 -12.90 -27.22
C ASN A 193 17.24 -11.55 -27.56
N GLU A 194 16.45 -10.51 -27.88
CA GLU A 194 16.98 -9.14 -27.93
C GLU A 194 17.43 -8.74 -26.53
N LYS A 195 18.70 -8.36 -26.40
CA LYS A 195 19.26 -7.85 -25.15
C LYS A 195 19.35 -6.33 -25.20
N ILE A 196 18.83 -5.69 -24.17
CA ILE A 196 18.89 -4.24 -24.00
C ILE A 196 19.56 -3.96 -22.67
N VAL A 197 20.64 -3.20 -22.71
CA VAL A 197 21.39 -2.81 -21.51
C VAL A 197 21.14 -1.34 -21.25
N LYS A 198 20.74 -1.02 -20.01
CA LYS A 198 20.53 0.37 -19.59
C LYS A 198 21.09 0.57 -18.19
N GLU A 199 21.85 1.64 -18.03
CA GLU A 199 22.24 2.11 -16.69
C GLU A 199 21.09 2.90 -16.07
N ILE A 200 20.84 2.61 -14.80
CA ILE A 200 19.86 3.32 -13.97
C ILE A 200 20.59 3.84 -12.75
N THR A 201 20.19 5.01 -12.28
CA THR A 201 20.59 5.49 -10.96
C THR A 201 19.34 5.43 -10.11
N THR A 202 19.38 4.63 -9.06
CA THR A 202 18.30 4.63 -8.08
C THR A 202 18.25 6.00 -7.40
N GLY A 203 17.04 6.45 -7.12
CA GLY A 203 16.82 7.71 -6.42
C GLY A 203 17.36 7.74 -4.99
N ASN A 204 17.01 8.77 -4.25
CA ASN A 204 17.32 8.83 -2.83
C ASN A 204 16.65 7.69 -2.05
N TYR A 205 16.87 7.70 -0.75
CA TYR A 205 16.29 6.76 0.19
C TYR A 205 14.76 6.63 0.04
N CYS A 206 14.32 5.38 -0.15
CA CYS A 206 12.94 4.94 -0.44
C CYS A 206 12.30 5.59 -1.66
N GLU A 207 13.09 5.80 -2.70
CA GLU A 207 12.58 6.18 -4.00
C GLU A 207 12.39 4.95 -4.90
N SER A 208 11.25 4.95 -5.56
CA SER A 208 10.89 4.01 -6.62
C SER A 208 11.35 4.55 -7.96
N THR A 209 12.16 3.80 -8.71
CA THR A 209 12.58 4.16 -10.07
C THR A 209 11.78 3.34 -11.09
N ARG A 210 10.98 4.00 -11.93
CA ARG A 210 10.28 3.37 -13.05
C ARG A 210 11.07 3.55 -14.33
N LEU A 211 11.22 2.47 -15.08
CA LEU A 211 11.81 2.47 -16.40
C LEU A 211 10.73 2.15 -17.42
N ILE A 212 10.59 2.99 -18.44
CA ILE A 212 9.55 2.86 -19.45
C ILE A 212 10.24 2.67 -20.80
N LYS A 213 10.03 1.54 -21.51
CA LYS A 213 10.36 1.41 -22.94
C LYS A 213 9.08 1.41 -23.77
N ARG A 214 8.98 2.37 -24.70
CA ARG A 214 7.90 2.49 -25.68
C ARG A 214 8.50 2.60 -27.08
N GLY A 215 8.40 1.55 -27.89
CA GLY A 215 9.14 1.48 -29.16
C GLY A 215 10.66 1.64 -28.98
N SER A 216 11.27 2.66 -29.59
CA SER A 216 12.70 2.99 -29.44
C SER A 216 13.03 3.88 -28.24
N TYR A 217 12.02 4.41 -27.55
CA TYR A 217 12.20 5.37 -26.46
C TYR A 217 12.36 4.69 -25.11
N PHE A 218 13.28 5.21 -24.30
CA PHE A 218 13.49 4.81 -22.90
C PHE A 218 13.40 6.03 -21.98
N LEU A 219 12.57 5.94 -20.95
CA LEU A 219 12.43 6.95 -19.90
C LEU A 219 12.70 6.33 -18.54
N ALA A 220 13.36 7.08 -17.65
CA ALA A 220 13.53 6.73 -16.24
C ALA A 220 12.89 7.83 -15.39
N GLU A 221 11.98 7.47 -14.50
CA GLU A 221 11.28 8.38 -13.60
C GLU A 221 11.46 7.91 -12.15
N SER A 222 11.82 8.82 -11.24
CA SER A 222 11.88 8.52 -9.81
C SER A 222 10.62 9.03 -9.12
N PHE A 223 10.08 8.23 -8.21
CA PHE A 223 8.92 8.55 -7.38
C PHE A 223 9.33 8.48 -5.91
N PRO A 224 9.04 9.52 -5.12
CA PRO A 224 9.29 9.47 -3.68
C PRO A 224 8.42 8.40 -3.01
N ASN A 225 8.88 7.90 -1.85
CA ASN A 225 8.10 7.07 -0.92
C ASN A 225 7.59 5.75 -1.50
N ASN A 226 8.38 5.18 -2.41
CA ASN A 226 8.03 4.00 -3.18
C ASN A 226 6.65 4.04 -3.88
N SER A 227 6.05 5.22 -4.08
CA SER A 227 4.70 5.33 -4.64
C SER A 227 4.72 5.20 -6.16
N PHE A 228 4.47 4.00 -6.68
CA PHE A 228 4.20 3.85 -8.11
C PHE A 228 2.76 4.29 -8.41
N PRO A 229 2.53 5.23 -9.33
CA PRO A 229 1.17 5.47 -9.81
C PRO A 229 0.63 4.18 -10.42
N PRO A 230 -0.65 3.82 -10.17
CA PRO A 230 -1.21 2.59 -10.70
C PRO A 230 -1.02 2.52 -12.22
N ILE A 231 -0.72 1.32 -12.71
CA ILE A 231 -0.26 1.01 -14.09
C ILE A 231 -1.25 1.49 -15.19
N GLY A 232 -2.43 1.98 -14.83
CA GLY A 232 -3.40 2.61 -15.73
C GLY A 232 -3.28 4.13 -15.93
N PHE A 233 -2.46 4.86 -15.17
CA PHE A 233 -2.49 6.33 -15.19
C PHE A 233 -2.07 6.93 -16.55
N PHE A 234 -1.22 6.23 -17.31
CA PHE A 234 -0.81 6.69 -18.65
C PHE A 234 -1.75 6.27 -19.79
N ARG A 235 -2.72 5.37 -19.54
CA ARG A 235 -3.86 5.20 -20.46
C ARG A 235 -4.66 6.50 -20.54
N ASN A 236 -4.64 7.31 -19.48
CA ASN A 236 -5.24 8.64 -19.45
C ASN A 236 -4.41 9.72 -20.17
N ILE A 237 -3.08 9.59 -20.31
CA ILE A 237 -2.31 10.56 -21.12
C ILE A 237 -2.56 10.33 -22.61
N TRP A 238 -2.67 9.08 -23.06
CA TRP A 238 -3.11 8.79 -24.43
C TRP A 238 -4.57 9.23 -24.68
N LEU A 239 -5.47 9.06 -23.71
CA LEU A 239 -6.83 9.63 -23.76
C LEU A 239 -6.83 11.17 -23.69
N SER A 240 -5.85 11.80 -23.03
CA SER A 240 -5.70 13.26 -22.96
C SER A 240 -5.15 13.82 -24.29
N ILE A 241 -4.24 13.11 -24.96
CA ILE A 241 -3.79 13.44 -26.33
C ILE A 241 -4.92 13.23 -27.34
N LEU A 242 -5.74 12.18 -27.19
CA LEU A 242 -6.95 11.96 -28.00
C LEU A 242 -8.03 13.01 -27.72
N GLY A 243 -8.22 13.40 -26.46
CA GLY A 243 -9.15 14.45 -26.04
C GLY A 243 -8.72 15.84 -26.54
N PHE A 244 -7.43 16.15 -26.50
CA PHE A 244 -6.86 17.39 -27.05
C PHE A 244 -7.01 17.44 -28.58
N ARG A 245 -6.80 16.32 -29.28
CA ARG A 245 -7.06 16.22 -30.72
C ARG A 245 -8.53 16.45 -31.07
N MET A 246 -9.48 15.95 -30.27
CA MET A 246 -10.91 16.25 -30.47
C MET A 246 -11.25 17.73 -30.22
N ILE A 247 -10.68 18.35 -29.19
CA ILE A 247 -10.91 19.79 -28.88
C ILE A 247 -10.39 20.70 -29.99
N VAL A 248 -9.36 20.31 -30.75
CA VAL A 248 -8.85 21.09 -31.88
C VAL A 248 -9.60 20.79 -33.19
N ILE A 249 -10.00 19.53 -33.43
CA ILE A 249 -10.68 19.13 -34.67
C ILE A 249 -12.13 19.65 -34.71
N ILE A 250 -12.87 19.64 -33.60
CA ILE A 250 -14.29 20.04 -33.58
C ILE A 250 -14.48 21.52 -33.97
N PRO A 251 -13.76 22.50 -33.39
CA PRO A 251 -13.87 23.90 -33.80
C PRO A 251 -13.47 24.12 -35.26
N LEU A 252 -12.47 23.39 -35.74
CA LEU A 252 -12.02 23.47 -37.13
C LEU A 252 -13.10 22.98 -38.11
N VAL A 253 -13.73 21.84 -37.82
CA VAL A 253 -14.84 21.30 -38.64
C VAL A 253 -16.04 22.24 -38.60
N VAL A 254 -16.37 22.80 -37.44
CA VAL A 254 -17.45 23.80 -37.31
C VAL A 254 -17.13 25.05 -38.13
N ALA A 255 -15.91 25.59 -38.06
CA ALA A 255 -15.50 26.75 -38.84
C ALA A 255 -15.59 26.48 -40.35
N ILE A 256 -15.15 25.30 -40.81
CA ILE A 256 -15.27 24.89 -42.22
C ILE A 256 -16.74 24.80 -42.65
N LEU A 257 -17.61 24.20 -41.84
CA LEU A 257 -19.04 24.12 -42.13
C LEU A 257 -19.71 25.50 -42.18
N VAL A 258 -19.31 26.43 -41.30
CA VAL A 258 -19.80 27.82 -41.33
C VAL A 258 -19.35 28.52 -42.62
N ILE A 259 -18.10 28.32 -43.04
CA ILE A 259 -17.59 28.91 -44.30
C ILE A 259 -18.35 28.35 -45.51
N ILE A 260 -18.54 27.03 -45.58
CA ILE A 260 -19.26 26.37 -46.67
C ILE A 260 -20.73 26.83 -46.72
N THR A 261 -21.41 26.90 -45.57
CA THR A 261 -22.81 27.33 -45.51
C THR A 261 -22.97 28.82 -45.83
N MET A 262 -22.06 29.69 -45.38
CA MET A 262 -22.03 31.10 -45.79
C MET A 262 -21.84 31.26 -47.30
N LEU A 263 -20.89 30.53 -47.90
CA LEU A 263 -20.67 30.55 -49.35
C LEU A 263 -21.92 30.07 -50.10
N PHE A 264 -22.56 29.00 -49.64
CA PHE A 264 -23.80 28.50 -50.22
C PHE A 264 -24.94 29.54 -50.13
N LEU A 265 -25.09 30.22 -48.98
CA LEU A 265 -26.09 31.26 -48.79
C LEU A 265 -25.82 32.50 -49.68
N ILE A 266 -24.57 32.91 -49.84
CA ILE A 266 -24.18 34.02 -50.74
C ILE A 266 -24.50 33.66 -52.19
N VAL A 267 -24.18 32.45 -52.64
CA VAL A 267 -24.47 31.98 -54.00
C VAL A 267 -25.98 31.90 -54.24
N LYS A 268 -26.75 31.40 -53.25
CA LYS A 268 -28.21 31.33 -53.33
C LYS A 268 -28.85 32.72 -53.38
N ARG A 269 -28.34 33.70 -52.62
CA ARG A 269 -28.82 35.09 -52.63
C ARG A 269 -28.54 35.84 -53.93
N LYS A 270 -27.51 35.45 -54.69
CA LYS A 270 -27.21 36.02 -56.02
C LYS A 270 -28.05 35.39 -57.15
N ARG A 271 -28.74 34.28 -56.90
CA ARG A 271 -29.59 33.57 -57.87
C ARG A 271 -31.10 33.81 -57.66
N ALA A 272 -31.48 34.44 -56.55
CA ALA A 272 -32.83 34.94 -56.29
C ALA A 272 -32.89 36.42 -56.65
#